data_AF-A0A2D5G3K1-F1
#
_entry.id   AF-A0A2D5G3K1-F1
#
_cell.length_a   1.000
_cell.length_b   1.000
_cell.length_c   1.000
_cell.angle_alpha   90.00
_cell.angle_beta   90.00
_cell.angle_gamma   90.00
#
_symmetry.space_group_name_H-M   'P 1'
#
loop_
_entity.id
_entity.type
_entity.pdbx_description
1 polymer ?
#
loop_
_entity_poly.entity_id
_entity_poly.type
_entity_poly.pdbx_seq_one_letter_code
_entity_poly.pdbx_strand_id
1 'polypeptide(L)'
;MATRNQVPSSTPFNGGEGIWYHNGIVYFSTKGDNKVWAYETISGVLNIIYNQNSSCTPILSGVNSLTVSPAGDILVAEDGGNLEIVVIGTDGVIAPVVQLVGYNNSEITGPAFSPSFDRLYFSSQRGTKGFFNFWDNDSGITFEIQGPFFNI
;
A
#
# COMPACT_ATOMS: atom_id res chain seq x y z
N MET A 1 -17.14 11.84 10.69
CA MET A 1 -17.45 11.48 12.09
C MET A 1 -16.13 11.36 12.83
N ALA A 2 -15.97 12.01 14.00
CA ALA A 2 -14.78 11.79 14.81
C ALA A 2 -14.74 10.33 15.27
N THR A 3 -13.59 9.66 15.19
CA THR A 3 -13.42 8.36 15.85
C THR A 3 -13.72 8.55 17.33
N ARG A 4 -14.50 7.63 17.90
CA ARG A 4 -15.23 7.74 19.18
C ARG A 4 -14.42 8.29 20.38
N ASN A 5 -13.08 8.21 20.37
CA ASN A 5 -12.19 8.59 21.48
C ASN A 5 -10.92 9.38 21.08
N GLN A 6 -10.94 10.21 20.03
CA GLN A 6 -9.76 11.03 19.71
C GLN A 6 -9.50 12.08 20.81
N VAL A 7 -8.27 12.12 21.34
CA VAL A 7 -7.84 13.20 22.23
C VAL A 7 -7.79 14.51 21.43
N PRO A 8 -8.10 15.68 22.03
CA PRO A 8 -8.13 16.95 21.30
C PRO A 8 -6.83 17.31 20.56
N SER A 9 -5.69 16.81 21.04
CA SER A 9 -4.37 17.03 20.46
C SER A 9 -4.00 16.05 19.33
N SER A 10 -4.89 15.14 18.94
CA SER A 10 -4.62 14.19 17.86
C SER A 10 -4.47 14.88 16.51
N THR A 11 -3.58 14.38 15.65
CA THR A 11 -3.43 14.84 14.27
C THR A 11 -4.33 14.01 13.35
N PRO A 12 -5.28 14.64 12.62
CA PRO A 12 -6.06 13.92 11.62
C PRO A 12 -5.21 13.61 10.38
N PHE A 13 -5.38 12.41 9.85
CA PHE A 13 -4.83 12.00 8.56
C PHE A 13 -5.97 11.82 7.55
N ASN A 14 -5.70 12.12 6.27
CA ASN A 14 -6.70 12.09 5.23
C ASN A 14 -6.83 10.69 4.61
N GLY A 15 -7.70 9.85 5.19
CA GLY A 15 -7.99 8.49 4.68
C GLY A 15 -6.85 7.50 4.94
N GLY A 16 -6.64 7.11 6.20
CA GLY A 16 -5.63 6.12 6.55
C GLY A 16 -6.00 4.72 6.05
N GLU A 17 -5.01 4.02 5.47
CA GLU A 17 -5.20 2.69 4.85
C GLU A 17 -4.23 1.66 5.45
N GLY A 18 -3.14 1.34 4.74
CA GLY A 18 -2.13 0.38 5.17
C GLY A 18 -1.24 0.91 6.29
N ILE A 19 -0.82 0.02 7.18
CA ILE A 19 0.17 0.28 8.23
C ILE A 19 1.06 -0.94 8.41
N TRP A 20 2.36 -0.73 8.59
CA TRP A 20 3.34 -1.80 8.79
C TRP A 20 4.49 -1.34 9.67
N TYR A 21 4.98 -2.23 10.53
CA TYR A 21 6.16 -1.98 11.35
C TYR A 21 7.36 -2.75 10.82
N HIS A 22 8.49 -2.08 10.65
CA HIS A 22 9.76 -2.70 10.27
C HIS A 22 10.93 -1.94 10.90
N ASN A 23 11.80 -2.66 11.64
CA ASN A 23 13.05 -2.14 12.20
C ASN A 23 12.96 -0.77 12.93
N GLY A 24 11.95 -0.58 13.77
CA GLY A 24 11.79 0.65 14.55
C GLY A 24 10.98 1.75 13.85
N ILE A 25 10.55 1.53 12.60
CA ILE A 25 9.77 2.48 11.81
C ILE A 25 8.37 1.93 11.57
N VAL A 26 7.35 2.76 11.80
CA VAL A 26 5.98 2.50 11.37
C VAL A 26 5.73 3.21 10.06
N TYR A 27 5.46 2.45 9.01
CA TYR A 27 5.06 2.95 7.71
C TYR A 27 3.54 2.93 7.60
N PHE A 28 2.94 3.98 7.03
CA PHE A 28 1.51 3.99 6.76
C PHE A 28 1.17 4.87 5.57
N SER A 29 0.03 4.62 4.95
CA SER A 29 -0.45 5.37 3.79
C SER A 29 -1.70 6.20 4.12
N THR A 30 -1.86 7.30 3.38
CA THR A 30 -3.06 8.14 3.44
C THR A 30 -3.57 8.39 2.03
N LYS A 31 -4.70 7.75 1.71
CA LYS A 31 -5.32 7.72 0.37
C LYS A 31 -5.78 9.10 -0.09
N GLY A 32 -6.40 9.86 0.82
CA GLY A 32 -7.02 11.13 0.48
C GLY A 32 -6.03 12.22 0.06
N ASP A 33 -4.74 12.07 0.38
CA ASP A 33 -3.67 12.97 -0.09
C ASP A 33 -2.50 12.25 -0.76
N ASN A 34 -2.65 10.96 -1.08
CA ASN A 34 -1.67 10.10 -1.77
C ASN A 34 -0.25 10.19 -1.20
N LYS A 35 -0.14 9.96 0.10
CA LYS A 35 1.15 9.95 0.80
C LYS A 35 1.45 8.61 1.43
N VAL A 36 2.76 8.36 1.55
CA VAL A 36 3.32 7.30 2.39
C VAL A 36 4.22 7.96 3.43
N TRP A 37 4.02 7.57 4.68
CA TRP A 37 4.65 8.13 5.86
C TRP A 37 5.59 7.11 6.49
N ALA A 38 6.61 7.61 7.19
CA ALA A 38 7.50 6.83 8.03
C ALA A 38 7.60 7.50 9.40
N TYR A 39 7.21 6.78 10.44
CA TYR A 39 7.26 7.24 11.82
C TYR A 39 8.34 6.48 12.59
N GLU A 40 9.38 7.21 12.99
CA GLU A 40 10.48 6.72 13.81
C GLU A 40 10.04 6.56 15.26
N THR A 41 9.89 5.33 15.74
CA THR A 41 9.25 5.05 17.04
C THR A 41 10.08 5.50 18.25
N ILE A 42 11.41 5.61 18.09
CA ILE A 42 12.30 6.03 19.18
C ILE A 42 12.35 7.56 19.30
N SER A 43 12.52 8.26 18.18
CA SER A 43 12.67 9.72 18.16
C SER A 43 11.32 10.45 18.12
N GLY A 44 10.25 9.77 17.72
CA GLY A 44 8.94 10.36 17.48
C GLY A 44 8.87 11.21 16.22
N VAL A 45 9.86 11.12 15.33
CA VAL A 45 9.90 11.89 14.08
C VAL A 45 8.99 11.25 13.04
N LEU A 46 8.14 12.07 12.42
CA LEU A 46 7.27 11.67 11.33
C LEU A 46 7.77 12.29 10.02
N ASN A 47 8.08 11.45 9.03
CA ASN A 47 8.54 11.85 7.71
C ASN A 47 7.53 11.43 6.63
N ILE A 48 7.49 12.20 5.55
CA ILE A 48 6.82 11.81 4.31
C ILE A 48 7.88 11.21 3.40
N ILE A 49 7.72 9.93 3.04
CA ILE A 49 8.66 9.23 2.15
C ILE A 49 8.15 9.14 0.72
N TYR A 50 6.85 9.36 0.51
CA TYR A 50 6.26 9.56 -0.80
C TYR A 50 5.12 10.57 -0.72
N ASN A 51 5.06 11.47 -1.69
CA ASN A 51 3.96 12.40 -1.89
C ASN A 51 3.74 12.55 -3.40
N GLN A 52 2.62 12.05 -3.89
CA GLN A 52 2.32 12.08 -5.33
C GLN A 52 2.42 13.49 -5.92
N ASN A 53 1.97 14.52 -5.19
CA ASN A 53 1.93 15.90 -5.68
C ASN A 53 3.31 16.54 -5.88
N SER A 54 4.35 16.02 -5.23
CA SER A 54 5.73 16.54 -5.33
C SER A 54 6.71 15.52 -5.89
N SER A 55 6.25 14.33 -6.27
CA SER A 55 7.11 13.28 -6.84
C SER A 55 7.54 13.66 -8.26
N CYS A 56 8.82 13.46 -8.57
CA CYS A 56 9.30 13.57 -9.95
C CYS A 56 8.78 12.42 -10.85
N THR A 57 8.33 11.33 -10.23
CA THR A 57 7.75 10.14 -10.88
C THR A 57 6.45 9.78 -10.17
N PRO A 58 5.34 10.51 -10.40
CA PRO A 58 4.09 10.36 -9.66
C PRO A 58 3.26 9.15 -10.13
N ILE A 59 3.91 7.99 -10.27
CA ILE A 59 3.30 6.76 -10.79
C ILE A 59 2.41 6.06 -9.77
N LEU A 60 2.70 6.20 -8.46
CA LEU A 60 1.92 5.60 -7.39
C LEU A 60 0.75 6.53 -7.02
N SER A 61 -0.47 6.03 -7.13
CA SER A 61 -1.70 6.78 -6.87
C SER A 61 -2.75 5.91 -6.17
N GLY A 62 -3.77 6.54 -5.58
CA GLY A 62 -4.81 5.80 -4.85
C GLY A 62 -4.23 4.89 -3.77
N VAL A 63 -3.23 5.36 -3.02
CA VAL A 63 -2.47 4.50 -2.08
C VAL A 63 -3.42 3.77 -1.12
N ASN A 64 -3.15 2.49 -0.90
CA ASN A 64 -3.96 1.61 -0.08
C ASN A 64 -3.06 0.82 0.90
N SER A 65 -3.29 -0.48 1.07
CA SER A 65 -2.46 -1.37 1.88
C SER A 65 -1.01 -1.41 1.42
N LEU A 66 -0.10 -1.65 2.37
CA LEU A 66 1.34 -1.77 2.10
C LEU A 66 1.95 -2.91 2.90
N THR A 67 3.09 -3.40 2.44
CA THR A 67 3.96 -4.32 3.16
C THR A 67 5.42 -3.92 2.98
N VAL A 68 6.29 -4.33 3.90
CA VAL A 68 7.72 -4.00 3.86
C VAL A 68 8.52 -5.29 3.78
N SER A 69 9.46 -5.30 2.84
CA SER A 69 10.39 -6.42 2.64
C SER A 69 11.40 -6.56 3.80
N PRO A 70 12.15 -7.69 3.87
CA PRO A 70 13.29 -7.80 4.78
C PRO A 70 14.37 -6.75 4.56
N ALA A 71 14.54 -6.28 3.33
CA ALA A 71 15.53 -5.26 2.96
C ALA A 71 15.07 -3.83 3.28
N GLY A 72 13.79 -3.63 3.63
CA GLY A 72 13.21 -2.33 3.92
C GLY A 72 12.48 -1.67 2.74
N ASP A 73 12.48 -2.28 1.56
CA ASP A 73 11.67 -1.81 0.42
C ASP A 73 10.17 -1.90 0.75
N ILE A 74 9.43 -0.85 0.39
CA ILE A 74 8.02 -0.69 0.76
C ILE A 74 7.17 -0.93 -0.48
N LEU A 75 6.35 -1.96 -0.47
CA LEU A 75 5.43 -2.28 -1.55
C LEU A 75 4.06 -1.73 -1.20
N VAL A 76 3.56 -0.80 -2.01
CA VAL A 76 2.30 -0.09 -1.80
C VAL A 76 1.32 -0.50 -2.89
N ALA A 77 0.15 -0.99 -2.49
CA ALA A 77 -0.94 -1.32 -3.39
C ALA A 77 -1.78 -0.09 -3.74
N GLU A 78 -2.32 -0.07 -4.95
CA GLU A 78 -3.29 0.93 -5.39
C GLU A 78 -4.75 0.49 -5.19
N ASP A 79 -5.60 1.45 -4.87
CA ASP A 79 -7.06 1.41 -4.97
C ASP A 79 -7.49 2.24 -6.17
N GLY A 80 -7.89 1.55 -7.25
CA GLY A 80 -8.20 2.16 -8.55
C GLY A 80 -6.95 2.41 -9.40
N GLY A 81 -7.05 3.37 -10.33
CA GLY A 81 -5.96 3.70 -11.26
C GLY A 81 -5.68 2.61 -12.28
N ASN A 82 -4.40 2.43 -12.62
CA ASN A 82 -3.88 1.33 -13.44
C ASN A 82 -3.67 0.03 -12.65
N LEU A 83 -3.91 0.07 -11.34
CA LEU A 83 -4.03 -1.04 -10.41
C LEU A 83 -2.73 -1.86 -10.27
N GLU A 84 -1.76 -1.21 -9.63
CA GLU A 84 -0.42 -1.74 -9.41
C GLU A 84 -0.10 -2.03 -7.94
N ILE A 85 0.94 -2.84 -7.73
CA ILE A 85 1.78 -2.74 -6.54
C ILE A 85 3.05 -2.03 -6.98
N VAL A 86 3.35 -0.90 -6.35
CA VAL A 86 4.54 -0.08 -6.62
C VAL A 86 5.50 -0.20 -5.45
N VAL A 87 6.77 -0.45 -5.74
CA VAL A 87 7.83 -0.42 -4.73
C VAL A 87 8.35 1.00 -4.55
N ILE A 88 8.58 1.40 -3.30
CA ILE A 88 9.45 2.51 -2.90
C ILE A 88 10.70 1.86 -2.31
N GLY A 89 11.76 1.82 -3.13
CA GLY A 89 13.02 1.20 -2.79
C GLY A 89 13.84 2.03 -1.81
N THR A 90 14.66 1.35 -1.02
CA THR A 90 15.62 2.01 -0.10
C THR A 90 16.69 2.83 -0.82
N ASP A 91 16.89 2.57 -2.11
CA ASP A 91 17.76 3.31 -3.03
C ASP A 91 17.09 4.53 -3.68
N GLY A 92 15.81 4.79 -3.36
CA GLY A 92 15.01 5.87 -3.92
C GLY A 92 14.29 5.54 -5.23
N VAL A 93 14.43 4.30 -5.74
CA VAL A 93 13.68 3.87 -6.93
C VAL A 93 12.19 3.73 -6.59
N ILE A 94 11.33 4.26 -7.47
CA ILE A 94 9.88 4.05 -7.41
C ILE A 94 9.46 3.37 -8.70
N ALA A 95 8.99 2.13 -8.62
CA ALA A 95 8.74 1.31 -9.80
C ALA A 95 7.56 0.34 -9.62
N PRO A 96 6.79 0.04 -10.68
CA PRO A 96 5.75 -0.98 -10.61
C PRO A 96 6.38 -2.38 -10.51
N VAL A 97 5.85 -3.20 -9.60
CA VAL A 97 6.24 -4.60 -9.41
C VAL A 97 5.28 -5.54 -10.15
N VAL A 98 3.98 -5.26 -10.06
CA VAL A 98 2.93 -6.02 -10.73
C VAL A 98 1.75 -5.11 -11.05
N GLN A 99 1.07 -5.38 -12.16
CA GLN A 99 -0.16 -4.71 -12.58
C GLN A 99 -1.28 -5.75 -12.80
N LEU A 100 -2.49 -5.47 -12.31
CA LEU A 100 -3.68 -6.27 -12.62
C LEU A 100 -4.47 -5.69 -13.79
N VAL A 101 -4.24 -6.20 -14.99
CA VAL A 101 -4.94 -5.77 -16.21
C VAL A 101 -6.37 -6.34 -16.28
N GLY A 102 -7.36 -5.49 -16.55
CA GLY A 102 -8.77 -5.88 -16.68
C GLY A 102 -9.57 -5.85 -15.36
N TYR A 103 -8.97 -5.33 -14.29
CA TYR A 103 -9.54 -5.23 -12.95
C TYR A 103 -9.95 -3.80 -12.58
N ASN A 104 -10.33 -2.99 -13.58
CA ASN A 104 -10.51 -1.54 -13.49
C ASN A 104 -11.51 -1.05 -12.42
N ASN A 105 -12.40 -1.93 -11.94
CA ASN A 105 -13.42 -1.61 -10.94
C ASN A 105 -13.10 -2.18 -9.55
N SER A 106 -11.81 -2.43 -9.27
CA SER A 106 -11.33 -3.07 -8.05
C SER A 106 -10.18 -2.30 -7.40
N GLU A 107 -9.72 -2.82 -6.27
CA GLU A 107 -8.52 -2.39 -5.56
C GLU A 107 -7.61 -3.60 -5.30
N ILE A 108 -6.30 -3.37 -5.22
CA ILE A 108 -5.37 -4.36 -4.68
C ILE A 108 -5.35 -4.20 -3.16
N THR A 109 -5.49 -5.31 -2.45
CA THR A 109 -5.57 -5.34 -1.00
C THR A 109 -4.74 -6.48 -0.42
N GLY A 110 -4.16 -6.23 0.76
CA GLY A 110 -3.47 -7.21 1.57
C GLY A 110 -2.21 -7.84 0.94
N PRO A 111 -1.27 -7.06 0.36
CA PRO A 111 0.01 -7.59 -0.04
C PRO A 111 0.76 -8.14 1.17
N ALA A 112 1.27 -9.36 1.08
CA ALA A 112 2.04 -10.01 2.14
C ALA A 112 3.04 -11.02 1.56
N PHE A 113 4.28 -10.98 2.04
CA PHE A 113 5.27 -11.98 1.68
C PHE A 113 5.06 -13.29 2.45
N SER A 114 5.35 -14.40 1.78
CA SER A 114 5.63 -15.68 2.44
C SER A 114 6.82 -15.53 3.41
N PRO A 115 6.93 -16.40 4.44
CA PRO A 115 8.07 -16.37 5.37
C PRO A 115 9.44 -16.59 4.72
N SER A 116 9.48 -17.25 3.56
CA SER A 116 10.69 -17.45 2.74
C SER A 116 11.02 -16.26 1.84
N PHE A 117 10.14 -15.25 1.76
CA PHE A 117 10.28 -14.05 0.94
C PHE A 117 10.44 -14.30 -0.57
N ASP A 118 10.08 -15.49 -1.05
CA ASP A 118 10.12 -15.89 -2.45
C ASP A 118 8.75 -15.81 -3.14
N ARG A 119 7.68 -15.59 -2.37
CA ARG A 119 6.30 -15.39 -2.85
C ARG A 119 5.67 -14.15 -2.23
N LEU A 120 5.00 -13.35 -3.05
CA LEU A 120 4.11 -12.26 -2.63
C LEU A 120 2.66 -12.66 -2.93
N TYR A 121 1.82 -12.62 -1.91
CA TYR A 121 0.38 -12.80 -2.02
C TYR A 121 -0.31 -11.45 -1.94
N PHE A 122 -1.38 -11.27 -2.71
CA PHE A 122 -2.25 -10.10 -2.62
C PHE A 122 -3.61 -10.44 -3.22
N SER A 123 -4.62 -9.61 -3.01
CA SER A 123 -5.96 -9.84 -3.57
C SER A 123 -6.45 -8.67 -4.40
N SER A 124 -7.24 -8.95 -5.42
CA SER A 124 -8.18 -7.98 -5.97
C SER A 124 -9.47 -8.07 -5.16
N GLN A 125 -9.86 -7.01 -4.44
CA GLN A 125 -11.02 -7.07 -3.53
C GLN A 125 -12.32 -7.41 -4.28
N ARG A 126 -12.50 -6.87 -5.47
CA ARG A 126 -13.76 -6.84 -6.23
C ARG A 126 -13.70 -7.60 -7.56
N GLY A 127 -12.57 -8.25 -7.85
CA GLY A 127 -12.31 -8.92 -9.12
C GLY A 127 -12.51 -8.03 -10.35
N THR A 128 -12.71 -8.65 -11.51
CA THR A 128 -12.92 -7.93 -12.79
C THR A 128 -14.31 -7.28 -12.89
N LYS A 129 -15.25 -7.74 -12.07
CA LYS A 129 -16.63 -7.25 -12.06
C LYS A 129 -16.78 -5.94 -11.29
N GLY A 130 -16.06 -5.74 -10.20
CA GLY A 130 -16.30 -4.60 -9.32
C GLY A 130 -17.57 -4.78 -8.48
N PHE A 131 -18.09 -3.68 -7.93
CA PHE A 131 -19.35 -3.69 -7.17
C PHE A 131 -20.51 -3.31 -8.10
N PHE A 132 -21.34 -4.29 -8.44
CA PHE A 132 -22.58 -4.03 -9.19
C PHE A 132 -23.79 -3.85 -8.28
N ASN A 133 -23.80 -4.47 -7.10
CA ASN A 133 -24.74 -4.24 -6.01
C ASN A 133 -24.15 -4.79 -4.69
N PHE A 134 -24.74 -4.42 -3.54
CA PHE A 134 -24.24 -4.81 -2.20
C PHE A 134 -24.13 -6.32 -1.96
N TRP A 135 -24.73 -7.16 -2.80
CA TRP A 135 -24.79 -8.61 -2.65
C TRP A 135 -23.86 -9.36 -3.61
N ASP A 136 -23.32 -8.68 -4.62
CA ASP A 136 -22.41 -9.26 -5.63
C ASP A 136 -20.95 -9.00 -5.20
N ASN A 137 -20.54 -9.62 -4.09
CA ASN A 137 -19.20 -9.48 -3.49
C ASN A 137 -18.29 -10.71 -3.73
N ASP A 138 -18.73 -11.70 -4.49
CA ASP A 138 -18.04 -13.01 -4.64
C ASP A 138 -17.01 -13.04 -5.78
N SER A 139 -16.57 -11.88 -6.24
CA SER A 139 -15.61 -11.74 -7.34
C SER A 139 -14.16 -11.57 -6.89
N GLY A 140 -13.90 -11.48 -5.57
CA GLY A 140 -12.54 -11.33 -5.05
C GLY A 140 -11.62 -12.47 -5.50
N ILE A 141 -10.40 -12.13 -5.90
CA ILE A 141 -9.39 -13.11 -6.36
C ILE A 141 -8.08 -12.84 -5.63
N THR A 142 -7.50 -13.88 -5.04
CA THR A 142 -6.15 -13.84 -4.48
C THR A 142 -5.15 -14.33 -5.52
N PHE A 143 -4.04 -13.60 -5.63
CA PHE A 143 -2.92 -13.88 -6.51
C PHE A 143 -1.70 -14.25 -5.69
N GLU A 144 -0.85 -15.07 -6.30
CA GLU A 144 0.51 -15.32 -5.86
C GLU A 144 1.42 -14.96 -7.04
N ILE A 145 2.48 -14.19 -6.75
CA ILE A 145 3.60 -14.05 -7.66
C ILE A 145 4.85 -14.62 -6.99
N GLN A 146 5.70 -15.29 -7.78
CA GLN A 146 6.95 -15.88 -7.31
C GLN A 146 8.13 -15.10 -7.88
N GLY A 147 9.08 -14.78 -6.99
CA GLY A 147 10.25 -13.95 -7.26
C GLY A 147 11.50 -14.74 -7.63
N PRO A 148 12.66 -14.05 -7.72
CA PRO A 148 13.16 -13.19 -6.65
C PRO A 148 12.57 -11.77 -6.64
N PHE A 149 12.28 -11.28 -5.43
CA PHE A 149 11.87 -9.88 -5.19
C PHE A 149 13.00 -8.99 -4.67
N PHE A 150 13.99 -9.62 -4.03
CA PHE A 150 15.08 -8.97 -3.34
C PHE A 150 16.39 -9.61 -3.76
N ASN A 151 17.42 -8.79 -3.93
CA ASN A 151 18.79 -9.27 -4.00
C ASN A 151 19.31 -9.40 -2.57
N ILE A 152 19.03 -10.53 -1.94
CA ILE A 152 19.58 -10.91 -0.63
C ILE A 152 20.96 -11.55 -0.77
#